data_AF-H9GN16-F1
#
_entry.id   AF-H9GN16-F1
#
_cell.length_a   1.000
_cell.length_b   1.000
_cell.length_c   1.000
_cell.angle_alpha   90.00
_cell.angle_beta   90.00
_cell.angle_gamma   90.00
#
_symmetry.space_group_name_H-M   'P 1'
#
loop_
_entity.id
_entity.type
_entity.pdbx_description
1 polymer ?
#
loop_
_entity_poly.entity_id
_entity_poly.type
_entity_poly.pdbx_seq_one_letter_code
_entity_poly.pdbx_strand_id
1 'polypeptide(L)'
;AVALSGGKCLLIEFVSFFLSIGSVRCNSVERKIYIPLNRTATCVRLLNATHQIGCQSSLNGDTGIIHVVEDEEVDLKWVLEEGPHAPYVLLLDGELFTGELMQRLKGSSRISGLAVAIAKPSPSRGFSPGLKCPNDGFGVYNGSYGPEFAHCNVTAWNLLGNGLSYQDFGFPIFLLQDQNETEVIKQCFQTYNRPRGGSAPQYPLCAMQLSSHMHAVTSTVTCMRRSAIQSTFSLNPEVVCDPLTDFNVWSAVKPINESDKPPPDSIVMAAARIDSHSFFWNVAPGAESAVGSFVTLLAAAEAIHKAPRAQALPRNILFAFFQGVSPIISSSS
;
A
#
# COMPACT_ATOMS: atom_id res chain seq x y z
N ALA A 1 5.59 45.78 -64.33
CA ALA A 1 6.68 44.88 -63.90
C ALA A 1 6.18 44.08 -62.71
N VAL A 2 6.25 42.75 -62.80
CA VAL A 2 6.54 41.79 -61.71
C VAL A 2 5.73 41.98 -60.42
N ALA A 3 4.61 41.28 -60.22
CA ALA A 3 4.48 39.89 -59.75
C ALA A 3 4.11 39.81 -58.26
N LEU A 4 2.98 39.13 -58.00
CA LEU A 4 2.78 38.08 -56.99
C LEU A 4 3.52 38.24 -55.64
N SER A 5 2.78 38.57 -54.58
CA SER A 5 2.82 37.83 -53.31
C SER A 5 1.84 38.46 -52.31
N GLY A 6 0.66 37.87 -52.14
CA GLY A 6 -0.31 38.38 -51.15
C GLY A 6 -1.43 37.43 -50.75
N GLY A 7 -1.54 36.25 -51.37
CA GLY A 7 -2.66 35.34 -51.15
C GLY A 7 -2.34 34.04 -50.38
N LYS A 8 -1.09 33.82 -49.95
CA LYS A 8 -0.66 32.52 -49.39
C LYS A 8 -0.45 32.49 -47.87
N CYS A 9 -0.41 33.63 -47.18
CA CYS A 9 -0.23 33.64 -45.71
C CYS A 9 -1.53 33.41 -44.91
N LEU A 10 -2.68 33.90 -45.39
CA LEU A 10 -3.93 33.76 -44.63
C LEU A 10 -4.50 32.33 -44.60
N LEU A 11 -4.19 31.52 -45.63
CA LEU A 11 -4.67 30.14 -45.72
C LEU A 11 -3.80 29.17 -44.89
N ILE A 12 -2.55 29.52 -44.62
CA ILE A 12 -1.64 28.70 -43.81
C ILE A 12 -1.92 28.91 -42.31
N GLU A 13 -2.24 30.13 -41.87
CA GLU A 13 -2.60 30.38 -40.46
C GLU A 13 -3.95 29.76 -40.07
N PHE A 14 -4.93 29.73 -40.98
CA PHE A 14 -6.21 29.06 -40.70
C PHE A 14 -6.04 27.53 -40.61
N VAL A 15 -5.17 26.92 -41.42
CA VAL A 15 -4.93 25.47 -41.37
C VAL A 15 -4.13 25.07 -40.12
N SER A 16 -3.23 25.92 -39.63
CA SER A 16 -2.51 25.69 -38.36
C SER A 16 -3.40 25.85 -37.11
N PHE A 17 -4.47 26.66 -37.18
CA PHE A 17 -5.43 26.82 -36.07
C PHE A 17 -6.38 25.61 -35.93
N PHE A 18 -6.72 24.92 -37.03
CA PHE A 18 -7.54 23.71 -36.96
C PHE A 18 -6.75 22.45 -36.54
N LEU A 19 -5.44 22.41 -36.73
CA LEU A 19 -4.57 21.32 -36.25
C LEU A 19 -4.26 21.40 -34.75
N SER A 20 -4.58 22.52 -34.10
CA SER A 20 -4.42 22.73 -32.64
C SER A 20 -5.72 22.50 -31.85
N ILE A 21 -6.82 22.13 -32.53
CA ILE A 21 -7.99 21.56 -31.86
C ILE A 21 -7.64 20.10 -31.56
N GLY A 22 -7.08 19.90 -30.36
CA GLY A 22 -6.66 18.61 -29.86
C GLY A 22 -7.72 17.53 -30.12
N SER A 23 -7.25 16.38 -30.56
CA SER A 23 -8.03 15.15 -30.71
C SER A 23 -8.78 14.86 -29.39
N VAL A 24 -10.02 15.33 -29.29
CA VAL A 24 -10.94 14.94 -28.23
C VAL A 24 -11.30 13.49 -28.49
N ARG A 25 -10.50 12.56 -27.96
CA ARG A 25 -10.84 11.14 -27.88
C ARG A 25 -11.95 10.96 -26.83
N CYS A 26 -13.18 11.35 -27.17
CA CYS A 26 -14.35 11.04 -26.34
C CYS A 26 -14.92 9.70 -26.82
N ASN A 27 -14.38 8.60 -26.30
CA ASN A 27 -14.89 7.27 -26.63
C ASN A 27 -16.18 7.01 -25.81
N SER A 28 -17.33 7.46 -26.31
CA SER A 28 -18.61 7.38 -25.58
C SER A 28 -19.07 5.96 -25.24
N VAL A 29 -18.55 4.94 -25.92
CA VAL A 29 -18.90 3.54 -25.69
C VAL A 29 -18.32 3.04 -24.37
N GLU A 30 -17.11 3.47 -24.01
CA GLU A 30 -16.47 3.07 -22.75
C GLU A 30 -17.31 3.47 -21.54
N ARG A 31 -17.88 4.68 -21.56
CA ARG A 31 -18.78 5.18 -20.50
C ARG A 31 -20.10 4.42 -20.39
N LYS A 32 -20.48 3.63 -21.40
CA LYS A 32 -21.67 2.76 -21.36
C LYS A 32 -21.35 1.37 -20.80
N ILE A 33 -20.07 1.00 -20.72
CA ILE A 33 -19.63 -0.35 -20.36
C ILE A 33 -18.96 -0.34 -18.98
N TYR A 34 -18.08 0.63 -18.73
CA TYR A 34 -17.23 0.65 -17.55
C TYR A 34 -17.58 1.79 -16.61
N ILE A 35 -17.59 1.48 -15.33
CA ILE A 35 -17.68 2.43 -14.23
C ILE A 35 -16.33 2.42 -13.51
N PRO A 36 -15.51 3.48 -13.63
CA PRO A 36 -14.23 3.55 -12.93
C PRO A 36 -14.44 3.80 -11.43
N LEU A 37 -13.66 3.11 -10.60
CA LEU A 37 -13.57 3.36 -9.16
C LEU A 37 -12.37 4.27 -8.89
N ASN A 38 -12.60 5.43 -8.27
CA ASN A 38 -11.59 6.48 -8.16
C ASN A 38 -10.93 6.51 -6.77
N ARG A 39 -11.67 6.15 -5.71
CA ARG A 39 -11.21 6.25 -4.33
C ARG A 39 -10.80 4.88 -3.81
N THR A 40 -9.72 4.36 -4.38
CA THR A 40 -9.17 3.06 -4.02
C THR A 40 -7.73 3.13 -3.52
N ALA A 41 -7.35 2.18 -2.67
CA ALA A 41 -5.96 1.97 -2.28
C ALA A 41 -5.59 0.50 -2.49
N THR A 42 -4.41 0.24 -3.05
CA THR A 42 -4.01 -1.10 -3.47
C THR A 42 -3.12 -1.76 -2.43
N CYS A 43 -3.21 -3.09 -2.32
CA CYS A 43 -2.14 -3.89 -1.75
C CYS A 43 -1.00 -3.98 -2.77
N VAL A 44 0.22 -3.64 -2.34
CA VAL A 44 1.40 -3.61 -3.22
C VAL A 44 2.38 -4.72 -2.89
N ARG A 45 3.23 -5.07 -3.86
CA ARG A 45 4.32 -6.00 -3.60
C ARG A 45 5.51 -5.31 -2.94
N LEU A 46 5.96 -5.91 -1.84
CA LEU A 46 7.18 -5.56 -1.15
C LEU A 46 8.09 -6.78 -1.09
N LEU A 47 9.40 -6.58 -1.10
CA LEU A 47 10.36 -7.67 -1.10
C LEU A 47 11.28 -7.64 0.13
N ASN A 48 11.59 -8.82 0.61
CA ASN A 48 12.64 -9.08 1.59
C ASN A 48 13.82 -9.78 0.89
N ALA A 49 14.92 -10.03 1.59
CA ALA A 49 16.09 -10.73 1.07
C ALA A 49 15.76 -12.15 0.58
N THR A 50 14.79 -12.82 1.22
CA THR A 50 14.45 -14.22 0.97
C THR A 50 13.13 -14.44 0.22
N HIS A 51 12.13 -13.59 0.45
CA HIS A 51 10.77 -13.79 -0.06
C HIS A 51 10.12 -12.46 -0.47
N GLN A 52 8.94 -12.56 -1.05
CA GLN A 52 8.06 -11.45 -1.39
C GLN A 52 6.80 -11.48 -0.51
N ILE A 53 6.20 -10.32 -0.30
CA ILE A 53 4.95 -10.13 0.43
C ILE A 53 4.04 -9.17 -0.36
N GLY A 54 2.76 -9.14 0.01
CA GLY A 54 1.77 -8.26 -0.60
C GLY A 54 1.05 -8.90 -1.77
N CYS A 55 0.62 -8.10 -2.75
CA CYS A 55 -0.32 -8.54 -3.78
C CYS A 55 0.16 -8.17 -5.20
N GLN A 56 -0.38 -8.85 -6.20
CA GLN A 56 -0.15 -8.55 -7.62
C GLN A 56 -1.37 -8.96 -8.44
N SER A 57 -1.63 -8.24 -9.54
CA SER A 57 -2.48 -8.73 -10.63
C SER A 57 -1.69 -9.23 -11.84
N SER A 58 -2.37 -9.95 -12.73
CA SER A 58 -1.88 -10.19 -14.09
C SER A 58 -1.60 -8.86 -14.82
N LEU A 59 -0.75 -8.90 -15.85
CA LEU A 59 -0.30 -7.73 -16.61
C LEU A 59 -1.46 -6.89 -17.16
N ASN A 60 -2.53 -7.53 -17.62
CA ASN A 60 -3.71 -6.87 -18.17
C ASN A 60 -4.86 -6.72 -17.15
N GLY A 61 -4.55 -6.87 -15.86
CA GLY A 61 -5.53 -6.94 -14.78
C GLY A 61 -6.24 -8.28 -14.68
N ASP A 62 -6.83 -8.52 -13.52
CA ASP A 62 -7.59 -9.74 -13.22
C ASP A 62 -9.08 -9.39 -13.18
N THR A 63 -9.88 -10.09 -13.98
CA THR A 63 -11.32 -9.89 -14.10
C THR A 63 -12.06 -11.07 -13.53
N GLY A 64 -13.11 -10.82 -12.75
CA GLY A 64 -14.00 -11.86 -12.28
C GLY A 64 -15.40 -11.35 -11.94
N ILE A 65 -16.33 -12.29 -11.81
CA ILE A 65 -17.72 -12.00 -11.45
C ILE A 65 -17.78 -11.53 -10.01
N ILE A 66 -18.46 -10.41 -9.77
CA ILE A 66 -18.56 -9.83 -8.43
C ILE A 66 -19.41 -10.75 -7.55
N HIS A 67 -18.92 -11.05 -6.36
CA HIS A 67 -19.70 -11.72 -5.33
C HIS A 67 -19.52 -10.99 -4.00
N VAL A 68 -20.62 -10.52 -3.42
CA VAL A 68 -20.61 -9.83 -2.12
C VAL A 68 -20.78 -10.89 -1.03
N VAL A 69 -19.89 -10.87 -0.04
CA VAL A 69 -19.96 -11.78 1.11
C VAL A 69 -20.77 -11.11 2.21
N GLU A 70 -21.98 -11.63 2.44
CA GLU A 70 -22.87 -11.22 3.53
C GLU A 70 -22.82 -12.26 4.67
N ASP A 71 -22.82 -13.56 4.33
CA ASP A 71 -22.66 -14.68 5.26
C ASP A 71 -21.40 -15.47 4.89
N GLU A 72 -20.43 -15.49 5.79
CA GLU A 72 -19.12 -16.10 5.53
C GLU A 72 -19.23 -17.57 5.09
N GLU A 73 -20.05 -18.38 5.75
CA GLU A 73 -20.08 -19.82 5.49
C GLU A 73 -20.83 -20.15 4.20
N VAL A 74 -21.96 -19.49 3.96
CA VAL A 74 -22.77 -19.73 2.74
C VAL A 74 -22.07 -19.17 1.50
N ASP A 75 -21.59 -17.93 1.56
CA ASP A 75 -21.05 -17.23 0.39
C ASP A 75 -19.65 -17.74 0.03
N LEU A 76 -18.80 -18.09 1.03
CA LEU A 76 -17.50 -18.71 0.72
C LEU A 76 -17.68 -20.10 0.10
N LYS A 77 -18.62 -20.91 0.59
CA LYS A 77 -18.91 -22.22 -0.01
C LYS A 77 -19.37 -22.07 -1.46
N TRP A 78 -20.23 -21.09 -1.73
CA TRP A 78 -20.65 -20.78 -3.10
C TRP A 78 -19.45 -20.44 -4.00
N VAL A 79 -18.60 -19.52 -3.57
CA VAL A 79 -17.50 -19.01 -4.40
C VAL A 79 -16.39 -20.04 -4.60
N LEU A 80 -16.10 -20.84 -3.57
CA LEU A 80 -15.02 -21.82 -3.58
C LEU A 80 -15.42 -23.15 -4.23
N GLU A 81 -16.69 -23.57 -4.13
CA GLU A 81 -17.11 -24.92 -4.52
C GLU A 81 -18.25 -24.94 -5.55
N GLU A 82 -19.35 -24.24 -5.30
CA GLU A 82 -20.61 -24.49 -6.02
C GLU A 82 -20.83 -23.59 -7.25
N GLY A 83 -20.41 -22.33 -7.19
CA GLY A 83 -20.83 -21.30 -8.12
C GLY A 83 -20.26 -21.49 -9.54
N PRO A 84 -21.08 -21.54 -10.59
CA PRO A 84 -20.64 -21.99 -11.92
C PRO A 84 -19.77 -21.01 -12.71
N HIS A 85 -19.69 -19.73 -12.29
CA HIS A 85 -19.12 -18.64 -13.08
C HIS A 85 -17.76 -18.16 -12.57
N ALA A 86 -16.92 -19.08 -12.08
CA ALA A 86 -15.54 -18.74 -11.72
C ALA A 86 -14.77 -18.20 -12.96
N PRO A 87 -13.85 -17.23 -12.80
CA PRO A 87 -13.34 -16.70 -11.53
C PRO A 87 -14.21 -15.59 -10.91
N TYR A 88 -14.11 -15.46 -9.59
CA TYR A 88 -14.83 -14.47 -8.80
C TYR A 88 -13.92 -13.35 -8.29
N VAL A 89 -14.50 -12.16 -8.11
CA VAL A 89 -13.91 -11.07 -7.32
C VAL A 89 -14.83 -10.82 -6.13
N LEU A 90 -14.29 -10.98 -4.92
CA LEU A 90 -15.08 -10.83 -3.71
C LEU A 90 -15.14 -9.39 -3.23
N LEU A 91 -16.31 -8.95 -2.77
CA LEU A 91 -16.45 -7.75 -1.95
C LEU A 91 -16.63 -8.18 -0.49
N LEU A 92 -15.67 -7.81 0.36
CA LEU A 92 -15.75 -8.02 1.81
C LEU A 92 -16.03 -6.70 2.52
N ASP A 93 -16.94 -6.71 3.48
CA ASP A 93 -16.96 -5.64 4.48
C ASP A 93 -15.73 -5.78 5.39
N GLY A 94 -15.16 -4.66 5.83
CA GLY A 94 -13.87 -4.65 6.54
C GLY A 94 -13.82 -5.44 7.85
N GLU A 95 -14.98 -5.78 8.44
CA GLU A 95 -15.08 -6.67 9.60
C GLU A 95 -14.75 -8.14 9.25
N LEU A 96 -15.03 -8.56 8.01
CA LEU A 96 -14.77 -9.91 7.49
C LEU A 96 -13.34 -10.07 6.97
N PHE A 97 -12.57 -8.98 6.88
CA PHE A 97 -11.18 -9.02 6.44
C PHE A 97 -10.26 -9.57 7.54
N THR A 98 -10.32 -10.89 7.75
CA THR A 98 -9.56 -11.60 8.78
C THR A 98 -8.46 -12.49 8.20
N GLY A 99 -7.44 -12.78 9.00
CA GLY A 99 -6.32 -13.64 8.57
C GLY A 99 -6.75 -15.07 8.23
N GLU A 100 -7.75 -15.60 8.93
CA GLU A 100 -8.27 -16.95 8.67
C GLU A 100 -8.99 -17.02 7.31
N LEU A 101 -9.89 -16.08 7.05
CA LEU A 101 -10.62 -15.99 5.78
C LEU A 101 -9.66 -15.80 4.61
N MET A 102 -8.68 -14.89 4.75
CA MET A 102 -7.68 -14.66 3.71
C MET A 102 -6.82 -15.91 3.43
N GLN A 103 -6.51 -16.72 4.45
CA GLN A 103 -5.78 -17.97 4.26
C GLN A 103 -6.61 -19.02 3.50
N ARG A 104 -7.93 -19.10 3.75
CA ARG A 104 -8.85 -19.96 2.97
C ARG A 104 -8.89 -19.54 1.50
N LEU A 105 -8.95 -18.23 1.23
CA LEU A 105 -9.00 -17.68 -0.13
C LEU A 105 -7.70 -17.86 -0.91
N LYS A 106 -6.54 -17.71 -0.25
CA LYS A 106 -5.21 -17.78 -0.87
C LYS A 106 -4.95 -19.07 -1.66
N GLY A 107 -5.54 -20.20 -1.26
CA GLY A 107 -5.37 -21.49 -1.92
C GLY A 107 -6.26 -21.75 -3.13
N SER A 108 -7.20 -20.85 -3.43
CA SER A 108 -8.23 -21.10 -4.44
C SER A 108 -7.89 -20.46 -5.79
N SER A 109 -7.87 -21.28 -6.84
CA SER A 109 -7.75 -20.81 -8.24
C SER A 109 -9.03 -20.14 -8.77
N ARG A 110 -10.12 -20.14 -7.99
CA ARG A 110 -11.40 -19.54 -8.37
C ARG A 110 -11.50 -18.07 -8.00
N ILE A 111 -10.56 -17.57 -7.20
CA ILE A 111 -10.51 -16.17 -6.79
C ILE A 111 -9.53 -15.42 -7.68
N SER A 112 -10.02 -14.36 -8.32
CA SER A 112 -9.23 -13.47 -9.18
C SER A 112 -8.90 -12.14 -8.51
N GLY A 113 -9.47 -11.84 -7.34
CA GLY A 113 -9.16 -10.64 -6.59
C GLY A 113 -10.18 -10.34 -5.49
N LEU A 114 -9.88 -9.29 -4.74
CA LEU A 114 -10.67 -8.85 -3.60
C LEU A 114 -10.83 -7.32 -3.60
N ALA A 115 -12.02 -6.86 -3.24
CA ALA A 115 -12.27 -5.50 -2.80
C ALA A 115 -12.72 -5.53 -1.34
N VAL A 116 -12.16 -4.66 -0.50
CA VAL A 116 -12.48 -4.56 0.92
C VAL A 116 -13.09 -3.18 1.16
N ALA A 117 -14.31 -3.13 1.67
CA ALA A 117 -14.93 -1.87 2.10
C ALA A 117 -14.44 -1.48 3.50
N ILE A 118 -14.24 -0.19 3.74
CA ILE A 118 -13.87 0.30 5.09
C ILE A 118 -15.00 -0.03 6.08
N ALA A 119 -14.67 -0.74 7.15
CA ALA A 119 -15.60 -0.99 8.26
C ALA A 119 -15.96 0.31 8.97
N LYS A 120 -17.26 0.62 9.01
CA LYS A 120 -17.83 1.74 9.78
C LYS A 120 -19.08 1.23 10.52
N PRO A 121 -19.04 1.08 11.85
CA PRO A 121 -17.96 1.44 12.79
C PRO A 121 -16.71 0.55 12.67
N SER A 122 -15.61 0.97 13.30
CA SER A 122 -14.38 0.15 13.36
C SER A 122 -14.64 -1.17 14.11
N PRO A 123 -13.92 -2.27 13.77
CA PRO A 123 -14.12 -3.57 14.40
C PRO A 123 -13.90 -3.52 15.92
N SER A 124 -14.90 -3.96 16.69
CA SER A 124 -14.90 -3.89 18.17
C SER A 124 -13.79 -4.72 18.83
N ARG A 125 -13.38 -5.82 18.20
CA ARG A 125 -12.28 -6.68 18.67
C ARG A 125 -10.89 -6.14 18.34
N GLY A 126 -10.80 -5.06 17.56
CA GLY A 126 -9.57 -4.54 16.99
C GLY A 126 -9.03 -5.39 15.84
N PHE A 127 -8.16 -4.79 15.03
CA PHE A 127 -7.53 -5.44 13.88
C PHE A 127 -6.10 -4.92 13.74
N SER A 128 -5.14 -5.85 13.58
CA SER A 128 -3.74 -5.51 13.33
C SER A 128 -3.16 -6.45 12.28
N PRO A 129 -2.89 -5.98 11.05
CA PRO A 129 -2.33 -6.82 9.99
C PRO A 129 -0.82 -7.09 10.19
N GLY A 130 -0.21 -6.46 11.20
CA GLY A 130 1.20 -6.63 11.53
C GLY A 130 1.52 -7.95 12.24
N LEU A 131 2.80 -8.25 12.40
CA LEU A 131 3.29 -9.41 13.16
C LEU A 131 3.02 -9.24 14.66
N LYS A 132 2.91 -10.37 15.38
CA LYS A 132 2.80 -10.39 16.85
C LYS A 132 4.06 -9.85 17.55
N CYS A 133 5.23 -10.14 16.98
CA CYS A 133 6.54 -9.63 17.38
C CYS A 133 7.11 -8.80 16.23
N PRO A 134 6.87 -7.48 16.21
CA PRO A 134 7.43 -6.59 15.18
C PRO A 134 8.97 -6.56 15.26
N ASN A 135 9.64 -6.48 14.10
CA ASN A 135 11.10 -6.41 14.00
C ASN A 135 11.87 -7.59 14.65
N ASP A 136 11.23 -8.75 14.78
CA ASP A 136 11.92 -9.96 15.23
C ASP A 136 13.10 -10.30 14.31
N GLY A 137 14.23 -10.68 14.91
CA GLY A 137 15.51 -10.92 14.21
C GLY A 137 16.33 -9.66 13.87
N PHE A 138 15.79 -8.45 14.04
CA PHE A 138 16.52 -7.18 13.84
C PHE A 138 16.82 -6.43 15.15
N GLY A 139 16.30 -6.92 16.28
CA GLY A 139 16.59 -6.39 17.62
C GLY A 139 17.92 -6.88 18.21
N VAL A 140 18.21 -6.44 19.44
CA VAL A 140 19.41 -6.87 20.18
C VAL A 140 19.33 -8.31 20.69
N TYR A 141 18.12 -8.80 20.98
CA TYR A 141 17.90 -10.12 21.55
C TYR A 141 17.98 -11.20 20.48
N ASN A 142 18.85 -12.18 20.71
CA ASN A 142 19.09 -13.30 19.81
C ASN A 142 19.59 -14.52 20.60
N GLY A 143 19.91 -15.62 19.91
CA GLY A 143 20.40 -16.85 20.55
C GLY A 143 21.71 -16.70 21.35
N SER A 144 22.47 -15.63 21.13
CA SER A 144 23.73 -15.35 21.83
C SER A 144 23.61 -14.27 22.91
N TYR A 145 22.65 -13.36 22.80
CA TYR A 145 22.45 -12.24 23.73
C TYR A 145 20.99 -12.15 24.16
N GLY A 146 20.72 -12.35 25.45
CA GLY A 146 19.37 -12.41 26.00
C GLY A 146 18.47 -13.47 25.34
N PRO A 147 18.90 -14.74 25.25
CA PRO A 147 18.15 -15.81 24.59
C PRO A 147 16.74 -16.02 25.18
N GLU A 148 16.55 -15.70 26.45
CA GLU A 148 15.25 -15.72 27.12
C GLU A 148 14.25 -14.72 26.51
N PHE A 149 14.74 -13.60 25.95
CA PHE A 149 13.92 -12.55 25.32
C PHE A 149 13.87 -12.65 23.79
N ALA A 150 14.66 -13.55 23.20
CA ALA A 150 14.65 -13.78 21.75
C ALA A 150 13.24 -14.16 21.27
N HIS A 151 12.89 -13.74 20.05
CA HIS A 151 11.60 -14.04 19.42
C HIS A 151 10.37 -13.61 20.23
N CYS A 152 10.50 -12.58 21.08
CA CYS A 152 9.45 -12.12 21.98
C CYS A 152 8.89 -13.24 22.88
N ASN A 153 9.71 -14.23 23.26
CA ASN A 153 9.26 -15.40 24.03
C ASN A 153 8.58 -15.04 25.35
N VAL A 154 8.99 -13.94 25.99
CA VAL A 154 8.43 -13.49 27.28
C VAL A 154 7.20 -12.61 27.10
N THR A 155 7.19 -11.72 26.10
CA THR A 155 6.14 -10.71 25.94
C THR A 155 5.87 -10.46 24.47
N ALA A 156 4.64 -10.74 24.04
CA ALA A 156 4.16 -10.39 22.72
C ALA A 156 3.67 -8.94 22.71
N TRP A 157 4.33 -8.09 21.93
CA TRP A 157 4.04 -6.66 21.85
C TRP A 157 2.74 -6.33 21.12
N ASN A 158 2.38 -7.12 20.10
CA ASN A 158 1.16 -6.92 19.30
C ASN A 158 0.24 -8.14 19.40
N LEU A 159 -0.55 -8.23 20.47
CA LEU A 159 -1.40 -9.39 20.75
C LEU A 159 -2.44 -9.67 19.65
N LEU A 160 -2.93 -8.62 19.00
CA LEU A 160 -3.90 -8.70 17.90
C LEU A 160 -3.26 -8.88 16.52
N GLY A 161 -1.92 -8.95 16.45
CA GLY A 161 -1.18 -9.14 15.21
C GLY A 161 -1.50 -10.49 14.57
N ASN A 162 -1.98 -10.46 13.32
CA ASN A 162 -2.26 -11.67 12.54
C ASN A 162 -1.24 -11.94 11.42
N GLY A 163 -0.28 -11.02 11.20
CA GLY A 163 0.77 -11.15 10.20
C GLY A 163 0.28 -11.08 8.75
N LEU A 164 -0.95 -10.63 8.50
CA LEU A 164 -1.56 -10.59 7.17
C LEU A 164 -0.77 -9.75 6.16
N SER A 165 -0.20 -8.62 6.58
CA SER A 165 0.65 -7.76 5.72
C SER A 165 1.92 -8.44 5.22
N TYR A 166 2.34 -9.55 5.85
CA TYR A 166 3.58 -10.27 5.53
C TYR A 166 3.33 -11.55 4.73
N GLN A 167 2.11 -11.70 4.20
CA GLN A 167 1.77 -12.80 3.32
C GLN A 167 1.85 -12.39 1.84
N ASP A 168 2.24 -13.32 0.99
CA ASP A 168 2.19 -13.17 -0.47
C ASP A 168 0.83 -13.64 -1.01
N PHE A 169 0.13 -12.81 -1.76
CA PHE A 169 -1.15 -13.09 -2.41
C PHE A 169 -1.01 -13.09 -3.93
N GLY A 170 -1.44 -14.18 -4.56
CA GLY A 170 -1.43 -14.35 -6.02
C GLY A 170 -2.56 -13.62 -6.75
N PHE A 171 -3.30 -12.77 -6.06
CA PHE A 171 -4.40 -11.97 -6.61
C PHE A 171 -4.40 -10.56 -6.00
N PRO A 172 -4.93 -9.55 -6.72
CA PRO A 172 -5.00 -8.18 -6.24
C PRO A 172 -6.03 -8.00 -5.12
N ILE A 173 -5.70 -7.13 -4.17
CA ILE A 173 -6.59 -6.74 -3.07
C ILE A 173 -6.65 -5.21 -3.02
N PHE A 174 -7.85 -4.65 -3.11
CA PHE A 174 -8.10 -3.21 -3.14
C PHE A 174 -8.95 -2.82 -1.93
N LEU A 175 -8.62 -1.70 -1.29
CA LEU A 175 -9.46 -1.03 -0.31
C LEU A 175 -10.34 -0.01 -1.04
N LEU A 176 -11.65 -0.08 -0.83
CA LEU A 176 -12.62 0.93 -1.25
C LEU A 176 -12.76 1.97 -0.15
N GLN A 177 -12.35 3.21 -0.43
CA GLN A 177 -12.37 4.28 0.56
C GLN A 177 -13.69 5.04 0.60
N ASP A 178 -14.43 5.04 -0.51
CA ASP A 178 -15.73 5.69 -0.63
C ASP A 178 -16.87 4.69 -0.43
N GLN A 179 -17.81 5.03 0.45
CA GLN A 179 -19.02 4.24 0.67
C GLN A 179 -19.90 4.25 -0.58
N ASN A 180 -19.96 5.36 -1.31
CA ASN A 180 -20.81 5.45 -2.50
C ASN A 180 -20.35 4.47 -3.58
N GLU A 181 -19.03 4.37 -3.81
CA GLU A 181 -18.44 3.40 -4.73
C GLU A 181 -18.75 1.96 -4.29
N THR A 182 -18.70 1.69 -2.99
CA THR A 182 -19.08 0.39 -2.41
C THR A 182 -20.55 0.05 -2.66
N GLU A 183 -21.46 1.01 -2.46
CA GLU A 183 -22.90 0.80 -2.71
C GLU A 183 -23.20 0.57 -4.19
N VAL A 184 -22.48 1.23 -5.10
CA VAL A 184 -22.61 0.98 -6.56
C VAL A 184 -22.27 -0.47 -6.89
N ILE A 185 -21.21 -1.02 -6.28
CA ILE A 185 -20.83 -2.43 -6.46
C ILE A 185 -21.89 -3.36 -5.87
N LYS A 186 -22.35 -3.09 -4.63
CA LYS A 186 -23.42 -3.88 -3.99
C LYS A 186 -24.70 -3.85 -4.83
N GLN A 187 -25.09 -2.70 -5.37
CA GLN A 187 -26.25 -2.58 -6.25
C GLN A 187 -26.09 -3.40 -7.54
N CYS A 188 -24.89 -3.39 -8.14
CA CYS A 188 -24.60 -4.19 -9.33
C CYS A 188 -24.74 -5.70 -9.04
N PHE A 189 -24.20 -6.15 -7.91
CA PHE A 189 -24.34 -7.54 -7.46
C PHE A 189 -25.81 -7.93 -7.23
N GLN A 190 -26.56 -7.12 -6.49
CA GLN A 190 -27.98 -7.38 -6.18
C GLN A 190 -28.85 -7.44 -7.44
N THR A 191 -28.50 -6.64 -8.47
CA THR A 191 -29.25 -6.57 -9.73
C THR A 191 -28.99 -7.78 -10.63
N TYR A 192 -27.72 -8.18 -10.78
CA TYR A 192 -27.29 -9.13 -11.82
C TYR A 192 -26.80 -10.48 -11.30
N ASN A 193 -26.16 -10.54 -10.12
CA ASN A 193 -25.40 -11.71 -9.67
C ASN A 193 -26.06 -12.46 -8.50
N ARG A 194 -27.10 -11.91 -7.87
CA ARG A 194 -27.78 -12.56 -6.74
C ARG A 194 -28.50 -13.85 -7.19
N PRO A 195 -28.20 -15.02 -6.60
CA PRO A 195 -28.95 -16.25 -6.88
C PRO A 195 -30.43 -16.08 -6.53
N ARG A 196 -31.33 -16.52 -7.42
CA ARG A 196 -32.78 -16.49 -7.18
C ARG A 196 -33.31 -17.92 -7.05
N GLY A 197 -33.93 -18.23 -5.92
CA GLY A 197 -34.56 -19.54 -5.67
C GLY A 197 -33.59 -20.73 -5.73
N GLY A 198 -32.33 -20.56 -5.29
CA GLY A 198 -31.31 -21.62 -5.31
C GLY A 198 -30.72 -21.92 -6.69
N SER A 199 -31.14 -21.21 -7.74
CA SER A 199 -30.57 -21.32 -9.08
C SER A 199 -29.46 -20.29 -9.29
N ALA A 200 -28.43 -20.69 -10.04
CA ALA A 200 -27.32 -19.82 -10.39
C ALA A 200 -27.80 -18.64 -11.26
N PRO A 201 -27.22 -17.44 -11.09
CA PRO A 201 -27.59 -16.26 -11.86
C PRO A 201 -27.32 -16.51 -13.37
N GLN A 202 -28.26 -16.10 -14.21
CA GLN A 202 -28.12 -16.15 -15.67
C GLN A 202 -27.49 -14.85 -16.19
N TYR A 203 -26.80 -14.95 -17.33
CA TYR A 203 -26.30 -13.78 -18.03
C TYR A 203 -27.42 -12.79 -18.38
N PRO A 204 -27.17 -11.47 -18.32
CA PRO A 204 -25.88 -10.80 -18.08
C PRO A 204 -25.46 -10.69 -16.61
N LEU A 205 -24.16 -10.85 -16.34
CA LEU A 205 -23.54 -10.74 -15.02
C LEU A 205 -22.75 -9.44 -14.86
N CYS A 206 -22.59 -9.00 -13.62
CA CYS A 206 -21.70 -7.91 -13.25
C CYS A 206 -20.30 -8.41 -12.89
N ALA A 207 -19.26 -7.82 -13.47
CA ALA A 207 -17.87 -8.20 -13.26
C ALA A 207 -17.04 -6.99 -12.84
N MET A 208 -15.93 -7.26 -12.14
CA MET A 208 -14.95 -6.25 -11.75
C MET A 208 -13.58 -6.67 -12.25
N GLN A 209 -12.82 -5.70 -12.77
CA GLN A 209 -11.44 -5.88 -13.19
C GLN A 209 -10.53 -5.07 -12.26
N LEU A 210 -9.54 -5.73 -11.66
CA LEU A 210 -8.56 -5.12 -10.77
C LEU A 210 -7.19 -5.16 -11.45
N SER A 211 -6.58 -3.99 -11.61
CA SER A 211 -5.26 -3.86 -12.26
C SER A 211 -4.26 -3.26 -11.29
N SER A 212 -3.33 -4.09 -10.82
CA SER A 212 -2.20 -3.74 -9.96
C SER A 212 -1.03 -4.69 -10.27
N HIS A 213 -0.57 -4.67 -11.52
CA HIS A 213 0.58 -5.46 -11.93
C HIS A 213 1.84 -4.92 -11.27
N MET A 214 2.67 -5.82 -10.75
CA MET A 214 3.93 -5.50 -10.06
C MET A 214 5.08 -6.11 -10.85
N HIS A 215 6.09 -5.30 -11.21
CA HIS A 215 7.23 -5.74 -12.02
C HIS A 215 8.22 -6.61 -11.24
N ALA A 216 8.29 -6.41 -9.92
CA ALA A 216 9.18 -7.14 -9.02
C ALA A 216 8.72 -8.58 -8.74
N VAL A 217 9.69 -9.49 -8.62
CA VAL A 217 9.45 -10.92 -8.32
C VAL A 217 10.53 -11.51 -7.40
N THR A 218 10.13 -12.55 -6.69
CA THR A 218 10.97 -13.46 -5.89
C THR A 218 11.56 -12.85 -4.63
N SER A 219 12.55 -11.97 -4.75
CA SER A 219 13.26 -11.39 -3.61
C SER A 219 14.02 -10.12 -3.99
N THR A 220 14.41 -9.34 -2.97
CA THR A 220 15.16 -8.08 -3.15
C THR A 220 16.46 -8.33 -3.91
N VAL A 221 17.18 -9.42 -3.62
CA VAL A 221 18.44 -9.78 -4.30
C VAL A 221 18.22 -9.98 -5.79
N THR A 222 17.16 -10.71 -6.17
CA THR A 222 16.84 -10.96 -7.57
C THR A 222 16.38 -9.69 -8.28
N CYS A 223 15.52 -8.92 -7.61
CA CYS A 223 14.91 -7.70 -8.12
C CYS A 223 15.95 -6.60 -8.37
N MET A 224 16.77 -6.28 -7.36
CA MET A 224 17.85 -5.28 -7.48
C MET A 224 18.89 -5.69 -8.51
N ARG A 225 19.25 -6.99 -8.58
CA ARG A 225 20.17 -7.50 -9.62
C ARG A 225 19.60 -7.31 -11.02
N ARG A 226 18.32 -7.61 -11.25
CA ARG A 226 17.67 -7.40 -12.55
C ARG A 226 17.61 -5.92 -12.92
N SER A 227 17.25 -5.07 -11.96
CA SER A 227 17.22 -3.61 -12.13
C SER A 227 18.60 -3.07 -12.51
N ALA A 228 19.67 -3.53 -11.84
CA ALA A 228 21.04 -3.15 -12.15
C ALA A 228 21.46 -3.58 -13.56
N ILE A 229 21.19 -4.83 -13.96
CA ILE A 229 21.51 -5.35 -15.30
C ILE A 229 20.79 -4.55 -16.40
N GLN A 230 19.49 -4.27 -16.22
CA GLN A 230 18.72 -3.44 -17.16
C GLN A 230 19.29 -2.03 -17.25
N SER A 231 19.62 -1.43 -16.10
CA SER A 231 20.18 -0.08 -16.03
C SER A 231 21.55 0.06 -16.69
N THR A 232 22.38 -1.00 -16.69
CA THR A 232 23.73 -0.95 -17.25
C THR A 232 23.83 -1.38 -18.71
N PHE A 233 22.97 -2.30 -19.17
CA PHE A 233 23.12 -2.93 -20.50
C PHE A 233 21.95 -2.68 -21.46
N SER A 234 20.80 -2.21 -20.98
CA SER A 234 19.65 -1.95 -21.86
C SER A 234 19.71 -0.54 -22.45
N LEU A 235 19.30 -0.41 -23.70
CA LEU A 235 19.10 0.89 -24.35
C LEU A 235 17.90 1.65 -23.75
N ASN A 236 16.90 0.91 -23.27
CA ASN A 236 15.72 1.44 -22.58
C ASN A 236 15.63 0.74 -21.23
N PRO A 237 16.30 1.27 -20.18
CA PRO A 237 16.36 0.61 -18.88
C PRO A 237 15.00 0.61 -18.19
N GLU A 238 14.53 -0.58 -17.83
CA GLU A 238 13.36 -0.76 -16.98
C GLU A 238 13.82 -1.01 -15.54
N VAL A 239 13.52 -0.06 -14.64
CA VAL A 239 13.75 -0.22 -13.20
C VAL A 239 12.57 -0.99 -12.64
N VAL A 240 12.86 -2.18 -12.11
CA VAL A 240 11.82 -3.10 -11.58
C VAL A 240 11.74 -3.09 -10.06
N CYS A 241 12.65 -2.38 -9.39
CA CYS A 241 12.78 -2.33 -7.94
C CYS A 241 13.28 -0.98 -7.50
N ASP A 242 12.68 -0.46 -6.43
CA ASP A 242 13.16 0.72 -5.74
C ASP A 242 13.51 0.38 -4.27
N PRO A 243 14.69 0.83 -3.78
CA PRO A 243 15.00 0.72 -2.37
C PRO A 243 14.10 1.66 -1.57
N LEU A 244 13.54 1.15 -0.47
CA LEU A 244 12.74 1.97 0.43
C LEU A 244 13.68 2.86 1.23
N THR A 245 13.70 4.14 0.87
CA THR A 245 14.62 5.13 1.44
C THR A 245 13.92 6.45 1.65
N ASP A 246 14.32 7.14 2.70
CA ASP A 246 13.86 8.47 3.07
C ASP A 246 14.85 9.06 4.10
N PHE A 247 14.62 10.28 4.55
CA PHE A 247 15.54 11.01 5.43
C PHE A 247 15.11 10.98 6.88
N ASN A 248 16.08 10.76 7.77
CA ASN A 248 15.92 11.03 9.19
C ASN A 248 16.04 12.53 9.45
N VAL A 249 15.26 13.05 10.39
CA VAL A 249 15.32 14.45 10.80
C VAL A 249 15.94 14.51 12.19
N TRP A 250 16.92 15.39 12.39
CA TRP A 250 17.54 15.59 13.70
C TRP A 250 17.78 17.06 13.97
N SER A 251 17.83 17.42 15.25
CA SER A 251 18.07 18.79 15.70
C SER A 251 18.68 18.79 17.10
N ALA A 252 19.58 19.73 17.37
CA ALA A 252 20.25 19.85 18.66
C ALA A 252 19.90 21.18 19.35
N VAL A 253 19.78 21.16 20.68
CA VAL A 253 19.46 22.37 21.46
C VAL A 253 20.58 23.40 21.39
N LYS A 254 21.83 22.96 21.53
CA LYS A 254 23.03 23.77 21.29
C LYS A 254 23.57 23.45 19.88
N PRO A 255 23.97 24.46 19.09
CA PRO A 255 24.59 24.23 17.78
C PRO A 255 25.79 23.28 17.93
N ILE A 256 25.89 22.31 17.02
CA ILE A 256 26.99 21.35 16.95
C ILE A 256 27.76 21.63 15.67
N ASN A 257 29.08 21.51 15.70
CA ASN A 257 29.88 21.51 14.48
C ASN A 257 29.73 20.13 13.80
N GLU A 258 29.11 20.09 12.63
CA GLU A 258 28.88 18.85 11.87
C GLU A 258 30.18 18.18 11.39
N SER A 259 31.27 18.96 11.27
CA SER A 259 32.57 18.45 10.81
C SER A 259 33.36 17.74 11.90
N ASP A 260 33.10 18.04 13.17
CA ASP A 260 33.87 17.55 14.30
C ASP A 260 33.11 16.48 15.08
N LYS A 261 33.83 15.47 15.58
CA LYS A 261 33.23 14.48 16.47
C LYS A 261 32.97 15.13 17.84
N PRO A 262 31.74 15.03 18.38
CA PRO A 262 31.45 15.56 19.70
C PRO A 262 32.25 14.79 20.77
N PRO A 263 32.64 15.45 21.89
CA PRO A 263 33.31 14.79 22.98
C PRO A 263 32.48 13.62 23.56
N PRO A 264 33.11 12.59 24.14
CA PRO A 264 32.38 11.53 24.84
C PRO A 264 31.50 12.11 25.95
N ASP A 265 30.36 11.49 26.21
CA ASP A 265 29.38 11.84 27.25
C ASP A 265 28.81 13.28 27.19
N SER A 266 28.90 13.92 26.02
CA SER A 266 28.46 15.31 25.81
C SER A 266 27.03 15.46 25.29
N ILE A 267 26.39 14.38 24.81
CA ILE A 267 25.07 14.41 24.15
C ILE A 267 24.10 13.44 24.82
N VAL A 268 22.87 13.90 25.04
CA VAL A 268 21.71 13.08 25.38
C VAL A 268 20.82 13.00 24.15
N MET A 269 20.50 11.80 23.67
CA MET A 269 19.65 11.60 22.51
C MET A 269 18.21 11.29 22.94
N ALA A 270 17.26 12.03 22.40
CA ALA A 270 15.83 11.77 22.51
C ALA A 270 15.31 11.44 21.11
N ALA A 271 14.80 10.22 20.93
CA ALA A 271 14.43 9.71 19.62
C ALA A 271 12.99 9.20 19.56
N ALA A 272 12.34 9.41 18.42
CA ALA A 272 11.03 8.84 18.11
C ALA A 272 11.00 8.34 16.66
N ARG A 273 10.10 7.40 16.38
CA ARG A 273 9.78 6.97 15.01
C ARG A 273 8.80 7.95 14.36
N ILE A 274 8.89 8.13 13.05
CA ILE A 274 7.96 8.98 12.27
C ILE A 274 7.17 8.24 11.19
N ASP A 275 7.53 7.01 10.88
CA ASP A 275 6.80 6.17 9.93
C ASP A 275 5.75 5.29 10.60
N SER A 276 4.73 4.91 9.82
CA SER A 276 3.83 3.80 10.10
C SER A 276 3.49 3.08 8.80
N HIS A 277 2.86 1.91 8.87
CA HIS A 277 2.42 1.18 7.69
C HIS A 277 1.07 0.50 7.95
N SER A 278 0.40 0.10 6.87
CA SER A 278 -0.79 -0.73 6.91
C SER A 278 -0.74 -1.79 5.80
N PHE A 279 -1.84 -2.53 5.63
CA PHE A 279 -1.98 -3.48 4.54
C PHE A 279 -2.09 -2.80 3.15
N PHE A 280 -2.62 -1.57 3.10
CA PHE A 280 -2.89 -0.87 1.84
C PHE A 280 -1.94 0.30 1.64
N TRP A 281 -1.43 0.45 0.42
CA TRP A 281 -0.49 1.50 0.04
C TRP A 281 -1.12 2.90 0.21
N ASN A 282 -0.33 3.86 0.70
CA ASN A 282 -0.73 5.21 1.16
C ASN A 282 -1.72 5.30 2.32
N VAL A 283 -2.22 4.19 2.87
CA VAL A 283 -3.24 4.27 3.93
C VAL A 283 -2.58 3.95 5.26
N ALA A 284 -1.68 4.81 5.71
CA ALA A 284 -0.91 4.63 6.95
C ALA A 284 -1.16 5.79 7.94
N PRO A 285 -2.36 5.86 8.56
CA PRO A 285 -2.72 7.00 9.42
C PRO A 285 -1.87 7.10 10.69
N GLY A 286 -1.30 5.99 11.19
CA GLY A 286 -0.24 5.99 12.19
C GLY A 286 -0.52 6.74 13.50
N ALA A 287 -1.78 6.94 13.88
CA ALA A 287 -2.17 7.88 14.93
C ALA A 287 -1.49 7.59 16.27
N GLU A 288 -1.58 6.34 16.74
CA GLU A 288 -0.92 5.92 17.98
C GLU A 288 0.52 5.46 17.72
N SER A 289 0.74 4.70 16.64
CA SER A 289 2.01 4.05 16.38
C SER A 289 3.17 4.98 16.01
N ALA A 290 2.89 6.17 15.46
CA ALA A 290 3.90 7.15 15.08
C ALA A 290 3.55 8.55 15.57
N VAL A 291 2.38 9.07 15.16
CA VAL A 291 1.97 10.48 15.35
C VAL A 291 1.99 10.88 16.82
N GLY A 292 1.40 10.09 17.71
CA GLY A 292 1.44 10.36 19.15
C GLY A 292 2.86 10.50 19.70
N SER A 293 3.77 9.62 19.27
CA SER A 293 5.15 9.58 19.76
C SER A 293 6.00 10.76 19.26
N PHE A 294 5.95 11.10 17.96
CA PHE A 294 6.79 12.19 17.45
C PHE A 294 6.20 13.55 17.79
N VAL A 295 4.87 13.71 17.87
CA VAL A 295 4.24 14.97 18.29
C VAL A 295 4.59 15.29 19.73
N THR A 296 4.59 14.29 20.63
CA THR A 296 5.00 14.50 22.03
C THR A 296 6.49 14.85 22.14
N LEU A 297 7.36 14.21 21.36
CA LEU A 297 8.79 14.57 21.32
C LEU A 297 9.02 15.99 20.76
N LEU A 298 8.29 16.40 19.72
CA LEU A 298 8.33 17.75 19.18
C LEU A 298 7.86 18.79 20.21
N ALA A 299 6.78 18.50 20.93
CA ALA A 299 6.30 19.37 22.00
C ALA A 299 7.34 19.51 23.14
N ALA A 300 8.03 18.42 23.48
CA ALA A 300 9.13 18.46 24.45
C ALA A 300 10.32 19.29 23.95
N ALA A 301 10.67 19.16 22.66
CA ALA A 301 11.73 19.95 22.04
C ALA A 301 11.42 21.46 22.09
N GLU A 302 10.18 21.84 21.78
CA GLU A 302 9.70 23.22 21.86
C GLU A 302 9.74 23.77 23.29
N ALA A 303 9.30 22.97 24.27
CA ALA A 303 9.31 23.36 25.68
C ALA A 303 10.75 23.56 26.20
N ILE A 304 11.67 22.68 25.83
CA ILE A 304 13.09 22.77 26.19
C ILE A 304 13.74 23.97 25.52
N HIS A 305 13.45 24.24 24.24
CA HIS A 305 14.01 25.38 23.52
C HIS A 305 13.64 26.72 24.17
N LYS A 306 12.41 26.84 24.67
CA LYS A 306 11.92 28.03 25.39
C LYS A 306 12.47 28.19 26.80
N ALA A 307 13.17 27.20 27.35
CA ALA A 307 13.70 27.27 28.70
C ALA A 307 14.89 28.27 28.78
N PRO A 308 14.91 29.20 29.75
CA PRO A 308 15.91 30.29 29.81
C PRO A 308 17.36 29.80 30.02
N ARG A 309 17.55 28.54 30.43
CA ARG A 309 18.88 27.93 30.66
C ARG A 309 19.18 26.76 29.71
N ALA A 310 18.41 26.61 28.63
CA ALA A 310 18.60 25.51 27.67
C ALA A 310 20.04 25.49 27.08
N GLN A 311 20.59 26.67 26.77
CA GLN A 311 21.96 26.80 26.26
C GLN A 311 23.05 26.61 27.33
N ALA A 312 22.70 26.73 28.61
CA ALA A 312 23.63 26.59 29.74
C ALA A 312 23.73 25.14 30.26
N LEU A 313 23.03 24.19 29.62
CA LEU A 313 23.07 22.79 30.03
C LEU A 313 24.48 22.19 29.84
N PRO A 314 24.96 21.37 30.79
CA PRO A 314 26.28 20.75 30.70
C PRO A 314 26.37 19.77 29.52
N ARG A 315 25.29 19.02 29.27
CA ARG A 315 25.13 18.14 28.11
C ARG A 315 24.23 18.78 27.07
N ASN A 316 24.51 18.52 25.80
CA ASN A 316 23.61 18.88 24.71
C ASN A 316 22.48 17.84 24.60
N ILE A 317 21.32 18.26 24.10
CA ILE A 317 20.21 17.36 23.80
C ILE A 317 20.03 17.31 22.29
N LEU A 318 20.05 16.11 21.74
CA LEU A 318 19.83 15.81 20.34
C LEU A 318 18.45 15.15 20.18
N PHE A 319 17.54 15.82 19.49
CA PHE A 319 16.27 15.25 19.07
C PHE A 319 16.46 14.58 17.71
N ALA A 320 15.99 13.33 17.58
CA ALA A 320 16.05 12.58 16.34
C ALA A 320 14.72 11.91 16.02
N PHE A 321 14.35 11.96 14.75
CA PHE A 321 13.13 11.40 14.21
C PHE A 321 13.53 10.41 13.13
N PHE A 322 13.33 9.13 13.42
CA PHE A 322 13.75 8.03 12.57
C PHE A 322 12.63 7.60 11.63
N GLN A 323 12.94 7.60 10.35
CA GLN A 323 12.10 7.14 9.27
C GLN A 323 12.56 5.75 8.83
N GLY A 324 11.61 4.83 8.68
CA GLY A 324 11.89 3.44 8.29
C GLY A 324 12.12 2.49 9.47
N VAL A 325 11.52 2.77 10.63
CA VAL A 325 11.55 1.86 11.79
C VAL A 325 10.56 0.71 11.61
N SER A 326 9.51 0.91 10.81
CA SER A 326 8.61 -0.18 10.38
C SER A 326 9.36 -1.21 9.52
N PRO A 327 9.02 -2.50 9.62
CA PRO A 327 9.72 -3.54 8.88
C PRO A 327 9.29 -3.50 7.40
N ILE A 328 10.01 -2.77 6.54
CA ILE A 328 9.83 -2.82 5.08
C ILE A 328 11.18 -2.60 4.37
N ILE A 329 11.60 -3.53 3.51
CA ILE A 329 12.99 -3.61 3.01
C ILE A 329 13.13 -3.20 1.53
N SER A 330 12.13 -3.40 0.66
CA SER A 330 12.08 -2.78 -0.68
C SER A 330 10.69 -2.84 -1.31
N SER A 331 10.39 -1.96 -2.28
CA SER A 331 9.12 -1.90 -3.00
C SER A 331 9.27 -2.26 -4.48
N SER A 332 8.25 -2.90 -5.06
CA SER A 332 8.12 -3.01 -6.52
C SER A 332 7.87 -1.63 -7.12
N SER A 333 8.60 -1.34 -8.20
CA SER A 333 8.24 -0.30 -9.15
C SER A 333 7.01 -0.72 -9.97
#